data_AF-A0A9P9MVD9-F1
#
_entry.id   AF-A0A9P9MVD9-F1
#
_cell.length_a   1.000
_cell.length_b   1.000
_cell.length_c   1.000
_cell.angle_alpha   90.00
_cell.angle_beta   90.00
_cell.angle_gamma   90.00
#
_symmetry.space_group_name_H-M   'P 1'
#
loop_
_entity.id
_entity.type
_entity.pdbx_description
1 polymer ?
#
loop_
_entity_poly.entity_id
_entity_poly.type
_entity_poly.pdbx_seq_one_letter_code
_entity_poly.pdbx_strand_id
1 'polypeptide(L)'
;MMASNMHVFDPAGDLTFILQSLVVKEPRKSSSLLSYRSSTRKFAKVYMRVSSKRLMQASPVFRAMLKHSFMEGLTLRATGKVEVPLPDDDPVAFALLMDIVHGTKGRAAPQMDTLFLTTLAILVDKYRLQQYVTTSSDAWVDSLQREVPKTFTPDLLHWLCISWVFRRPIEFNMVTRIAERESLGQDLDTYSQALNVNLPIPQRVIDSILSRRIKAIRNCLDVIGRYIDMLQLSTPRCTSSRNESHRYTCNNVLLGSLLESSTNLGLWPPADAPYRDLNFKFVAHEVMQIKVVSFCSKMGFTNQPTGSHGVKAEIGAQIGKLKTRFSGLHLKDFD
;
A
#
# COMPACT_ATOMS: atom_id res chain seq x y z
N MET A 1 42.36 3.01 -19.78
CA MET A 1 41.13 2.85 -20.59
C MET A 1 39.90 2.76 -19.70
N MET A 2 39.50 3.85 -19.01
CA MET A 2 38.32 3.89 -18.12
C MET A 2 37.15 4.71 -18.71
N ALA A 3 37.22 5.10 -19.98
CA ALA A 3 36.43 6.21 -20.52
C ALA A 3 34.95 5.90 -20.86
N SER A 4 34.53 4.63 -20.97
CA SER A 4 33.24 4.34 -21.62
C SER A 4 32.00 4.47 -20.71
N ASN A 5 32.13 4.39 -19.38
CA ASN A 5 30.99 4.41 -18.42
C ASN A 5 31.20 5.39 -17.24
N MET A 6 31.98 6.46 -17.42
CA MET A 6 32.20 7.49 -16.40
C MET A 6 31.21 8.66 -16.59
N HIS A 7 30.31 8.83 -15.63
CA HIS A 7 29.42 9.99 -15.55
C HIS A 7 30.04 11.04 -14.61
N VAL A 8 30.26 12.24 -15.12
CA VAL A 8 30.88 13.32 -14.35
C VAL A 8 29.82 14.35 -13.97
N PHE A 9 29.48 14.42 -12.69
CA PHE A 9 28.58 15.42 -12.12
C PHE A 9 29.37 16.61 -11.54
N ASP A 10 30.61 16.36 -11.12
CA ASP A 10 31.57 17.40 -10.75
C ASP A 10 32.94 17.11 -11.40
N PRO A 11 33.43 17.96 -12.32
CA PRO A 11 34.76 17.82 -12.91
C PRO A 11 35.91 17.86 -11.90
N ALA A 12 35.73 18.57 -10.79
CA ALA A 12 36.65 18.64 -9.66
C ALA A 12 36.29 17.65 -8.54
N GLY A 13 35.35 16.72 -8.80
CA GLY A 13 34.89 15.73 -7.84
C GLY A 13 36.00 14.85 -7.28
N ASP A 14 35.94 14.65 -5.96
CA ASP A 14 36.86 13.89 -5.11
C ASP A 14 36.29 12.52 -4.70
N LEU A 15 35.03 12.23 -5.04
CA LEU A 15 34.37 10.96 -4.75
C LEU A 15 33.92 10.30 -6.05
N THR A 16 34.16 8.99 -6.17
CA THR A 16 33.67 8.17 -7.29
C THR A 16 32.80 7.03 -6.79
N PHE A 17 31.52 7.02 -7.15
CA PHE A 17 30.68 5.86 -6.90
C PHE A 17 30.87 4.78 -7.96
N ILE A 18 30.83 3.52 -7.54
CA ILE A 18 30.91 2.36 -8.43
C ILE A 18 29.61 1.58 -8.32
N LEU A 19 28.73 1.75 -9.31
CA LEU A 19 27.43 1.09 -9.40
C LEU A 19 27.46 -0.06 -10.41
N GLN A 20 26.43 -0.90 -10.40
CA GLN A 20 26.27 -2.00 -11.34
C GLN A 20 25.02 -1.81 -12.20
N SER A 21 25.18 -1.92 -13.51
CA SER A 21 24.07 -1.93 -14.47
C SER A 21 23.93 -3.32 -15.08
N LEU A 22 22.70 -3.84 -15.12
CA LEU A 22 22.38 -5.08 -15.82
C LEU A 22 22.52 -4.87 -17.34
N VAL A 23 23.46 -5.59 -17.95
CA VAL A 23 23.58 -5.62 -19.42
C VAL A 23 22.58 -6.64 -19.95
N VAL A 24 21.39 -6.19 -20.32
CA VAL A 24 20.45 -6.99 -21.09
C VAL A 24 21.00 -7.13 -22.51
N LYS A 25 21.55 -8.30 -22.84
CA LYS A 25 21.82 -8.62 -24.26
C LYS A 25 20.52 -9.07 -24.90
N GLU A 26 20.13 -8.45 -26.01
CA GLU A 26 19.11 -9.03 -26.87
C GLU A 26 19.52 -10.46 -27.28
N PRO A 27 18.59 -11.42 -27.30
CA PRO A 27 18.90 -12.76 -27.75
C PRO A 27 19.31 -12.70 -29.21
N ARG A 28 20.60 -12.94 -29.49
CA ARG A 28 21.06 -13.21 -30.86
C ARG A 28 20.27 -14.43 -31.35
N LYS A 29 19.50 -14.26 -32.44
CA LYS A 29 18.88 -15.37 -33.18
C LYS A 29 20.00 -16.32 -33.61
N SER A 30 20.24 -17.36 -32.82
CA SER A 30 21.14 -18.46 -33.13
C SER A 30 20.27 -19.70 -33.30
N SER A 31 20.25 -20.20 -34.54
CA SER A 31 19.62 -21.45 -34.94
C SER A 31 20.41 -22.65 -34.40
N SER A 32 20.33 -22.91 -33.10
CA SER A 32 20.74 -24.21 -32.56
C SER A 32 19.82 -24.60 -31.40
N LEU A 33 19.23 -25.80 -31.50
CA LEU A 33 18.22 -26.32 -30.58
C LEU A 33 18.81 -26.92 -29.29
N LEU A 34 20.11 -26.77 -29.02
CA LEU A 34 20.79 -27.42 -27.88
C LEU A 34 21.89 -26.57 -27.24
N SER A 35 21.53 -25.39 -26.72
CA SER A 35 22.32 -24.82 -25.62
C SER A 35 21.41 -24.15 -24.57
N TYR A 36 20.98 -24.91 -23.58
CA TYR A 36 20.55 -24.34 -22.30
C TYR A 36 21.80 -23.86 -21.56
N ARG A 37 22.39 -22.75 -22.03
CA ARG A 37 23.38 -22.01 -21.26
C ARG A 37 22.62 -21.12 -20.31
N SER A 38 22.73 -21.41 -19.01
CA SER A 38 22.38 -20.48 -17.93
C SER A 38 22.85 -19.07 -18.33
N SER A 39 21.89 -18.16 -18.52
CA SER A 39 22.18 -16.76 -18.82
C SER A 39 22.86 -16.14 -17.61
N THR A 40 24.19 -16.16 -17.59
CA THR A 40 24.97 -15.41 -16.59
C THR A 40 24.64 -13.93 -16.77
N ARG A 41 23.89 -13.32 -15.85
CA ARG A 41 23.63 -11.88 -15.83
C ARG A 41 24.99 -11.17 -15.87
N LYS A 42 25.27 -10.46 -16.97
CA LYS A 42 26.48 -9.65 -17.09
C LYS A 42 26.19 -8.28 -16.52
N PHE A 43 26.96 -7.88 -15.52
CA PHE A 43 26.89 -6.54 -14.94
C PHE A 43 28.01 -5.68 -15.52
N ALA A 44 27.66 -4.48 -15.99
CA ALA A 44 28.62 -3.45 -16.34
C ALA A 44 28.80 -2.52 -15.15
N LYS A 45 30.05 -2.17 -14.83
CA LYS A 45 30.34 -1.14 -13.84
C LYS A 45 30.01 0.24 -14.41
N VAL A 46 29.33 1.05 -13.63
CA VAL A 46 29.01 2.46 -13.91
C VAL A 46 29.75 3.30 -12.88
N TYR A 47 30.50 4.29 -13.33
CA TYR A 47 31.27 5.16 -12.45
C TYR A 47 30.63 6.54 -12.43
N MET A 48 30.46 7.12 -11.23
CA MET A 48 29.92 8.46 -11.08
C MET A 48 30.86 9.33 -10.27
N ARG A 49 31.44 10.34 -10.90
CA ARG A 49 32.34 11.30 -10.23
C ARG A 49 31.57 12.51 -9.73
N VAL A 50 31.66 12.75 -8.42
CA VAL A 50 30.83 13.67 -7.65
C VAL A 50 31.67 14.42 -6.61
N SER A 51 31.19 15.57 -6.14
CA SER A 51 31.74 16.24 -4.96
C SER A 51 31.27 15.61 -3.65
N SER A 52 32.21 15.16 -2.82
CA SER A 52 31.98 14.71 -1.45
C SER A 52 31.36 15.82 -0.60
N LYS A 53 31.81 17.07 -0.75
CA LYS A 53 31.32 18.24 -0.01
C LYS A 53 29.82 18.46 -0.23
N ARG A 54 29.36 18.42 -1.49
CA ARG A 54 27.94 18.57 -1.83
C ARG A 54 27.11 17.41 -1.30
N LEU A 55 27.62 16.18 -1.38
CA LEU A 55 26.94 15.00 -0.86
C LEU A 55 26.82 14.99 0.66
N MET A 56 27.88 15.35 1.39
CA MET A 56 27.82 15.49 2.85
C MET A 56 26.87 16.61 3.28
N GLN A 57 26.73 17.65 2.46
CA GLN A 57 25.73 18.69 2.72
C GLN A 57 24.32 18.14 2.56
N ALA A 58 24.08 17.38 1.48
CA ALA A 58 22.75 16.92 1.11
C ALA A 58 22.24 15.71 1.90
N SER A 59 23.13 14.76 2.22
CA SER A 59 22.79 13.50 2.86
C SER A 59 23.50 13.36 4.20
N PRO A 60 22.77 13.22 5.31
CA PRO A 60 23.39 12.87 6.60
C PRO A 60 24.08 11.50 6.57
N VAL A 61 23.63 10.58 5.70
CA VAL A 61 24.25 9.25 5.53
C VAL A 61 25.64 9.40 4.92
N PHE A 62 25.76 10.13 3.81
CA PHE A 62 27.08 10.39 3.22
C PHE A 62 27.94 11.28 4.11
N ARG A 63 27.35 12.21 4.86
CA ARG A 63 28.08 12.98 5.90
C ARG A 63 28.71 12.06 6.93
N ALA A 64 27.96 11.11 7.46
CA ALA A 64 28.47 10.17 8.45
C ALA A 64 29.58 9.28 7.85
N MET A 65 29.37 8.74 6.65
CA MET A 65 30.32 7.89 5.92
C MET A 65 31.65 8.61 5.65
N LEU A 66 31.61 9.85 5.15
CA LEU A 66 32.79 10.54 4.62
C LEU A 66 33.50 11.40 5.66
N LYS A 67 32.84 11.79 6.76
CA LYS A 67 33.44 12.63 7.81
C LYS A 67 34.09 11.83 8.95
N HIS A 68 33.56 10.65 9.27
CA HIS A 68 33.94 9.90 10.47
C HIS A 68 35.11 8.92 10.23
N SER A 69 35.27 7.95 11.12
CA SER A 69 36.38 6.98 11.14
C SER A 69 36.16 5.78 10.22
N PHE A 70 35.17 5.85 9.32
CA PHE A 70 35.00 4.84 8.28
C PHE A 70 36.16 4.90 7.29
N MET A 71 36.42 3.77 6.62
CA MET A 71 37.53 3.64 5.68
C MET A 71 37.44 4.67 4.56
N GLU A 72 36.22 4.99 4.13
CA GLU A 72 35.92 5.96 3.08
C GLU A 72 36.39 7.35 3.50
N GLY A 73 36.04 7.80 4.71
CA GLY A 73 36.46 9.09 5.26
C GLY A 73 37.95 9.17 5.56
N LEU A 74 38.57 8.07 6.03
CA LEU A 74 40.02 7.98 6.23
C LEU A 74 40.76 8.10 4.90
N THR A 75 40.31 7.37 3.87
CA THR A 75 40.90 7.40 2.53
C THR A 75 40.77 8.78 1.92
N LEU A 76 39.58 9.38 1.96
CA LEU A 76 39.34 10.72 1.43
C LEU A 76 40.28 11.77 2.05
N ARG A 77 40.53 11.70 3.37
CA ARG A 77 41.50 12.59 4.04
C ARG A 77 42.94 12.34 3.65
N ALA A 78 43.33 11.07 3.49
CA ALA A 78 44.71 10.68 3.22
C ALA A 78 45.15 10.96 1.78
N THR A 79 44.27 10.71 0.80
CA THR A 79 44.61 10.75 -0.64
C THR A 79 43.94 11.91 -1.37
N GLY A 80 42.96 12.58 -0.75
CA GLY A 80 42.11 13.57 -1.39
C GLY A 80 41.08 12.99 -2.36
N LYS A 81 40.99 11.66 -2.52
CA LYS A 81 40.01 10.98 -3.37
C LYS A 81 39.56 9.64 -2.81
N VAL A 82 38.30 9.28 -3.00
CA VAL A 82 37.79 7.97 -2.54
C VAL A 82 36.84 7.34 -3.55
N GLU A 83 36.86 6.01 -3.60
CA GLU A 83 35.90 5.21 -4.36
C GLU A 83 34.94 4.50 -3.40
N VAL A 84 33.64 4.55 -3.70
CA VAL A 84 32.60 3.94 -2.85
C VAL A 84 31.75 2.99 -3.71
N PRO A 85 31.80 1.67 -3.45
CA PRO A 85 30.98 0.70 -4.18
C PRO A 85 29.53 0.73 -3.69
N LEU A 86 28.59 0.87 -4.63
CA LEU A 86 27.15 0.87 -4.40
C LEU A 86 26.48 -0.14 -5.37
N PRO A 87 26.74 -1.46 -5.22
CA PRO A 87 26.33 -2.46 -6.19
C PRO A 87 24.81 -2.68 -6.26
N ASP A 88 24.09 -2.38 -5.19
CA ASP A 88 22.64 -2.64 -5.06
C ASP A 88 21.78 -1.46 -5.54
N ASP A 89 22.37 -0.29 -5.81
CA ASP A 89 21.63 0.90 -6.20
C ASP A 89 21.43 0.97 -7.71
N ASP A 90 20.21 1.34 -8.11
CA ASP A 90 19.90 1.54 -9.52
C ASP A 90 20.68 2.74 -10.09
N PRO A 91 21.52 2.54 -11.12
CA PRO A 91 22.38 3.60 -11.63
C PRO A 91 21.63 4.72 -12.34
N VAL A 92 20.42 4.48 -12.84
CA VAL A 92 19.64 5.50 -13.54
C VAL A 92 18.96 6.42 -12.52
N ALA A 93 18.29 5.84 -11.53
CA ALA A 93 17.64 6.57 -10.44
C ALA A 93 18.68 7.31 -9.59
N PHE A 94 19.81 6.68 -9.28
CA PHE A 94 20.88 7.33 -8.51
C PHE A 94 21.52 8.49 -9.29
N ALA A 95 21.70 8.37 -10.61
CA ALA A 95 22.18 9.47 -11.45
C ALA A 95 21.24 10.69 -11.39
N LEU A 96 19.92 10.48 -11.42
CA LEU A 96 18.94 11.57 -11.30
C LEU A 96 19.06 12.30 -9.96
N LEU A 97 19.28 11.56 -8.86
CA LEU A 97 19.52 12.15 -7.55
C LEU A 97 20.83 12.94 -7.51
N MET A 98 21.89 12.45 -8.17
CA MET A 98 23.15 13.19 -8.29
C MET A 98 22.98 14.47 -9.12
N ASP A 99 22.17 14.45 -10.18
CA ASP A 99 21.87 15.67 -10.93
C ASP A 99 21.22 16.74 -10.05
N ILE A 100 20.29 16.34 -9.17
CA ILE A 100 19.63 17.23 -8.21
C ILE A 100 20.63 17.76 -7.18
N VAL A 101 21.43 16.88 -6.55
CA VAL A 101 22.41 17.27 -5.51
C VAL A 101 23.47 18.21 -6.07
N HIS A 102 23.87 18.04 -7.33
CA HIS A 102 24.92 18.85 -7.96
C HIS A 102 24.36 19.99 -8.81
N GLY A 103 23.04 20.15 -8.92
CA GLY A 103 22.41 21.19 -9.73
C GLY A 103 22.81 21.15 -11.21
N THR A 104 23.16 19.96 -11.72
CA THR A 104 23.49 19.77 -13.12
C THR A 104 22.21 19.65 -13.93
N LYS A 105 22.13 20.31 -15.09
CA LYS A 105 20.96 20.23 -16.01
C LYS A 105 20.94 18.91 -16.80
N GLY A 106 21.29 17.81 -16.15
CA GLY A 106 22.23 16.85 -16.71
C GLY A 106 21.70 15.51 -17.21
N ARG A 107 20.42 15.38 -17.57
CA ARG A 107 19.86 14.29 -18.41
C ARG A 107 18.36 14.50 -18.62
N ALA A 108 17.81 14.04 -19.75
CA ALA A 108 16.35 13.88 -19.84
C ALA A 108 15.94 12.87 -18.77
N ALA A 109 15.00 13.26 -17.90
CA ALA A 109 14.44 12.31 -16.94
C ALA A 109 13.92 11.10 -17.72
N PRO A 110 14.23 9.87 -17.28
CA PRO A 110 13.57 8.69 -17.83
C PRO A 110 12.07 8.87 -17.79
N GLN A 111 11.35 8.13 -18.65
CA GLN A 111 9.90 8.08 -18.56
C GLN A 111 9.54 7.68 -17.12
N MET A 112 8.83 8.56 -16.42
CA MET A 112 8.36 8.29 -15.07
C MET A 112 7.25 7.25 -15.16
N ASP A 113 7.38 6.20 -14.37
CA ASP A 113 6.34 5.23 -14.07
C ASP A 113 6.36 4.92 -12.57
N THR A 114 5.33 4.22 -12.09
CA THR A 114 5.19 3.88 -10.66
C THR A 114 6.42 3.12 -10.11
N LEU A 115 7.02 2.21 -10.87
CA LEU A 115 8.16 1.41 -10.38
C LEU A 115 9.43 2.26 -10.29
N PHE A 116 9.72 3.09 -11.28
CA PHE A 116 10.87 3.99 -11.28
C PHE A 116 10.75 5.04 -10.18
N LEU A 117 9.56 5.61 -9.98
CA LEU A 117 9.33 6.55 -8.87
C LEU A 117 9.45 5.86 -7.51
N THR A 118 9.09 4.59 -7.40
CA THR A 118 9.32 3.80 -6.18
C THR A 118 10.82 3.55 -5.94
N THR A 119 11.58 3.24 -6.99
CA THR A 119 13.05 3.11 -6.90
C THR A 119 13.68 4.42 -6.40
N LEU A 120 13.22 5.57 -6.90
CA LEU A 120 13.64 6.88 -6.38
C LEU A 120 13.27 7.05 -4.90
N ALA A 121 12.05 6.69 -4.50
CA ALA A 121 11.62 6.76 -3.10
C ALA A 121 12.51 5.90 -2.18
N ILE A 122 12.87 4.68 -2.60
CA ILE A 122 13.79 3.80 -1.86
C ILE A 122 15.15 4.47 -1.67
N LEU A 123 15.75 5.02 -2.73
CA LEU A 123 17.04 5.68 -2.65
C LEU A 123 16.99 6.97 -1.82
N VAL A 124 15.91 7.75 -1.94
CA VAL A 124 15.69 8.96 -1.17
C VAL A 124 15.57 8.67 0.32
N ASP A 125 14.86 7.60 0.71
CA ASP A 125 14.80 7.17 2.10
C ASP A 125 16.16 6.64 2.59
N LYS A 126 16.80 5.74 1.82
CA LYS A 126 18.11 5.14 2.11
C LYS A 126 19.17 6.19 2.39
N TYR A 127 19.23 7.24 1.57
CA TYR A 127 20.23 8.31 1.67
C TYR A 127 19.74 9.58 2.37
N ARG A 128 18.50 9.58 2.87
CA ARG A 128 17.88 10.72 3.55
C ARG A 128 17.95 12.03 2.75
N LEU A 129 17.52 11.97 1.48
CA LEU A 129 17.60 13.07 0.51
C LEU A 129 16.28 13.85 0.33
N GLN A 130 15.29 13.63 1.21
CA GLN A 130 13.92 14.14 1.05
C GLN A 130 13.88 15.66 0.79
N GLN A 131 14.64 16.44 1.55
CA GLN A 131 14.65 17.90 1.43
C GLN A 131 15.14 18.40 0.07
N TYR A 132 16.06 17.66 -0.57
CA TYR A 132 16.67 18.05 -1.84
C TYR A 132 15.78 17.71 -3.05
N VAL A 133 14.90 16.72 -2.92
CA VAL A 133 14.04 16.26 -4.01
C VAL A 133 12.64 16.86 -3.99
N THR A 134 12.24 17.58 -2.94
CA THR A 134 10.88 18.10 -2.72
C THR A 134 10.21 18.66 -3.97
N THR A 135 10.85 19.63 -4.64
CA THR A 135 10.29 20.28 -5.84
C THR A 135 10.16 19.31 -7.02
N SER A 136 11.11 18.39 -7.17
CA SER A 136 11.08 17.38 -8.24
C SER A 136 10.05 16.29 -7.96
N SER A 137 9.93 15.85 -6.70
CA SER A 137 9.00 14.80 -6.30
C SER A 137 7.54 15.21 -6.50
N ASP A 138 7.19 16.48 -6.28
CA ASP A 138 5.85 16.97 -6.58
C ASP A 138 5.51 16.82 -8.06
N ALA A 139 6.41 17.26 -8.94
CA ALA A 139 6.23 17.12 -10.39
C ALA A 139 6.16 15.65 -10.85
N TRP A 140 6.96 14.76 -10.26
CA TRP A 140 6.92 13.33 -10.60
C TRP A 140 5.59 12.70 -10.18
N VAL A 141 5.15 12.92 -8.94
CA VAL A 141 3.88 12.39 -8.43
C VAL A 141 2.70 12.94 -9.24
N ASP A 142 2.70 14.23 -9.54
CA ASP A 142 1.62 14.86 -10.30
C ASP A 142 1.54 14.34 -11.75
N SER A 143 2.67 14.01 -12.36
CA SER A 143 2.67 13.41 -13.70
C SER A 143 2.10 11.99 -13.74
N LEU A 144 2.06 11.30 -12.59
CA LEU A 144 1.54 9.94 -12.43
C LEU A 144 0.16 9.88 -11.75
N GLN A 145 -0.58 10.98 -11.65
CA GLN A 145 -1.91 10.98 -11.00
C GLN A 145 -2.89 9.93 -11.55
N ARG A 146 -2.75 9.54 -12.83
CA ARG A 146 -3.59 8.51 -13.46
C ARG A 146 -3.24 7.09 -13.01
N GLU A 147 -2.02 6.87 -12.52
CA GLU A 147 -1.55 5.58 -12.02
C GLU A 147 -1.88 5.36 -10.53
N VAL A 148 -2.35 6.40 -9.81
CA VAL A 148 -2.77 6.27 -8.40
C VAL A 148 -3.89 5.22 -8.29
N PRO A 149 -3.71 4.16 -7.49
CA PRO A 149 -4.68 3.08 -7.37
C PRO A 149 -6.03 3.56 -6.84
N LYS A 150 -7.12 3.08 -7.45
CA LYS A 150 -8.51 3.33 -7.00
C LYS A 150 -9.11 2.15 -6.23
N THR A 151 -8.49 0.99 -6.36
CA THR A 151 -8.83 -0.29 -5.73
C THR A 151 -7.54 -0.94 -5.23
N PHE A 152 -7.66 -2.04 -4.50
CA PHE A 152 -6.48 -2.81 -4.10
C PHE A 152 -5.83 -3.45 -5.33
N THR A 153 -4.60 -3.04 -5.64
CA THR A 153 -3.78 -3.56 -6.75
C THR A 153 -2.36 -3.80 -6.25
N PRO A 154 -1.52 -4.57 -6.97
CA PRO A 154 -0.11 -4.74 -6.61
C PRO A 154 0.67 -3.41 -6.47
N ASP A 155 0.24 -2.37 -7.18
CA ASP A 155 0.86 -1.04 -7.13
C ASP A 155 0.47 -0.25 -5.87
N LEU A 156 -0.49 -0.70 -5.07
CA LEU A 156 -0.95 0.01 -3.87
C LEU A 156 0.19 0.24 -2.87
N LEU A 157 1.06 -0.76 -2.66
CA LEU A 157 2.19 -0.63 -1.75
C LEU A 157 3.31 0.23 -2.31
N HIS A 158 3.51 0.23 -3.63
CA HIS A 158 4.39 1.15 -4.32
C HIS A 158 3.94 2.59 -4.09
N TRP A 159 2.64 2.87 -4.25
CA TRP A 159 2.07 4.19 -3.96
C TRP A 159 2.03 4.56 -2.48
N LEU A 160 1.87 3.59 -1.57
CA LEU A 160 2.04 3.81 -0.14
C LEU A 160 3.48 4.22 0.20
N CYS A 161 4.47 3.57 -0.40
CA CYS A 161 5.89 3.94 -0.29
C CYS A 161 6.15 5.36 -0.84
N ILE A 162 5.74 5.63 -2.08
CA ILE A 162 5.91 6.93 -2.74
C ILE A 162 5.30 8.04 -1.89
N SER A 163 4.04 7.88 -1.47
CA SER A 163 3.33 8.90 -0.70
C SER A 163 3.87 9.09 0.71
N TRP A 164 4.41 8.03 1.32
CA TRP A 164 5.11 8.09 2.59
C TRP A 164 6.44 8.86 2.47
N VAL A 165 7.33 8.44 1.57
CA VAL A 165 8.69 9.00 1.45
C VAL A 165 8.65 10.45 0.98
N PHE A 166 7.83 10.77 -0.02
CA PHE A 166 7.71 12.12 -0.56
C PHE A 166 6.70 13.00 0.18
N ARG A 167 6.16 12.53 1.31
CA ARG A 167 5.25 13.29 2.19
C ARG A 167 4.03 13.85 1.43
N ARG A 168 3.34 12.98 0.69
CA ARG A 168 2.16 13.32 -0.12
C ARG A 168 0.86 12.96 0.62
N PRO A 169 0.24 13.90 1.35
CA PRO A 169 -0.84 13.57 2.30
C PRO A 169 -2.13 13.10 1.63
N ILE A 170 -2.43 13.59 0.43
CA ILE A 170 -3.67 13.25 -0.30
C ILE A 170 -3.60 11.80 -0.78
N GLU A 171 -2.50 11.45 -1.44
CA GLU A 171 -2.21 10.13 -1.98
C GLU A 171 -2.06 9.12 -0.84
N PHE A 172 -1.33 9.46 0.23
CA PHE A 172 -1.17 8.61 1.42
C PHE A 172 -2.53 8.27 2.05
N ASN A 173 -3.39 9.29 2.21
CA ASN A 173 -4.73 9.08 2.74
C ASN A 173 -5.57 8.17 1.83
N MET A 174 -5.52 8.40 0.51
CA MET A 174 -6.27 7.63 -0.46
C MET A 174 -5.86 6.16 -0.48
N VAL A 175 -4.56 5.85 -0.55
CA VAL A 175 -4.07 4.47 -0.63
C VAL A 175 -4.26 3.71 0.68
N THR A 176 -4.07 4.37 1.83
CA THR A 176 -4.34 3.75 3.14
C THR A 176 -5.83 3.46 3.33
N ARG A 177 -6.71 4.34 2.86
CA ARG A 177 -8.17 4.11 2.87
C ARG A 177 -8.58 2.90 2.01
N ILE A 178 -7.92 2.69 0.86
CA ILE A 178 -8.14 1.52 0.02
C ILE A 178 -7.64 0.25 0.73
N ALA A 179 -6.44 0.30 1.31
CA ALA A 179 -5.87 -0.81 2.07
C ALA A 179 -6.79 -1.22 3.24
N GLU A 180 -7.26 -0.28 4.05
CA GLU A 180 -8.20 -0.54 5.15
C GLU A 180 -9.48 -1.28 4.70
N ARG A 181 -9.98 -0.96 3.49
CA ARG A 181 -11.26 -1.45 2.97
C ARG A 181 -11.15 -2.79 2.23
N GLU A 182 -10.06 -2.98 1.50
CA GLU A 182 -9.96 -4.02 0.46
C GLU A 182 -8.84 -5.04 0.69
N SER A 183 -7.91 -4.77 1.61
CA SER A 183 -6.83 -5.71 1.98
C SER A 183 -7.36 -6.98 2.65
N LEU A 184 -6.73 -8.12 2.35
CA LEU A 184 -6.89 -9.40 3.05
C LEU A 184 -6.03 -9.50 4.31
N GLY A 185 -5.07 -8.59 4.49
CA GLY A 185 -4.19 -8.48 5.64
C GLY A 185 -2.80 -9.05 5.34
N GLN A 186 -2.73 -10.28 4.82
CA GLN A 186 -1.47 -10.89 4.39
C GLN A 186 -0.88 -10.26 3.12
N ASP A 187 -1.69 -9.52 2.37
CA ASP A 187 -1.32 -8.82 1.13
C ASP A 187 -0.68 -7.44 1.37
N LEU A 188 -0.49 -7.05 2.64
CA LEU A 188 0.25 -5.85 3.05
C LEU A 188 1.73 -6.17 3.35
N ASP A 189 2.33 -7.03 2.55
CA ASP A 189 3.76 -7.35 2.62
C ASP A 189 4.57 -6.23 1.96
N THR A 190 5.46 -5.59 2.72
CA THR A 190 6.27 -4.48 2.22
C THR A 190 7.36 -4.92 1.23
N TYR A 191 7.56 -6.22 1.01
CA TYR A 191 8.47 -6.72 0.00
C TYR A 191 7.90 -6.58 -1.43
N SER A 192 8.57 -5.79 -2.27
CA SER A 192 8.24 -5.68 -3.68
C SER A 192 8.92 -6.78 -4.48
N GLN A 193 8.14 -7.69 -5.08
CA GLN A 193 8.69 -8.72 -5.98
C GLN A 193 9.23 -8.09 -7.27
N ALA A 194 8.63 -7.00 -7.76
CA ALA A 194 9.04 -6.32 -8.98
C ALA A 194 10.43 -5.67 -8.84
N LEU A 195 10.73 -5.12 -7.67
CA LEU A 195 12.01 -4.45 -7.37
C LEU A 195 12.98 -5.33 -6.55
N ASN A 196 12.53 -6.51 -6.10
CA ASN A 196 13.29 -7.43 -5.25
C ASN A 196 13.87 -6.76 -3.99
N VAL A 197 13.06 -5.94 -3.31
CA VAL A 197 13.50 -5.13 -2.16
C VAL A 197 12.33 -4.83 -1.22
N ASN A 198 12.63 -4.65 0.07
CA ASN A 198 11.65 -4.15 1.04
C ASN A 198 11.42 -2.65 0.85
N LEU A 199 10.17 -2.26 0.71
CA LEU A 199 9.78 -0.87 0.60
C LEU A 199 9.96 -0.15 1.95
N PRO A 200 10.44 1.10 1.98
CA PRO A 200 10.64 1.90 3.19
C PRO A 200 9.31 2.40 3.79
N ILE A 201 8.41 1.48 4.13
CA ILE A 201 7.14 1.73 4.79
C ILE A 201 7.31 1.32 6.26
N PRO A 202 7.14 2.23 7.23
CA PRO A 202 7.27 1.87 8.64
C PRO A 202 6.21 0.86 9.08
N GLN A 203 6.62 -0.10 9.90
CA GLN A 203 5.71 -1.13 10.42
C GLN A 203 4.48 -0.54 11.13
N ARG A 204 4.65 0.56 11.87
CA ARG A 204 3.54 1.29 12.53
C ARG A 204 2.43 1.75 11.57
N VAL A 205 2.76 2.02 10.30
CA VAL A 205 1.77 2.38 9.28
C VAL A 205 0.96 1.15 8.89
N ILE A 206 1.64 0.02 8.64
CA ILE A 206 1.00 -1.27 8.34
C ILE A 206 0.12 -1.72 9.51
N ASP A 207 0.61 -1.64 10.73
CA ASP A 207 -0.13 -2.02 11.94
C ASP A 207 -1.41 -1.17 12.11
N SER A 208 -1.33 0.12 11.79
CA SER A 208 -2.47 1.04 11.84
C SER A 208 -3.53 0.67 10.80
N ILE A 209 -3.13 0.31 9.58
CA ILE A 209 -4.03 -0.18 8.53
C ILE A 209 -4.70 -1.49 8.98
N LEU A 210 -3.91 -2.45 9.45
CA LEU A 210 -4.41 -3.76 9.91
C LEU A 210 -5.39 -3.62 11.08
N SER A 211 -5.08 -2.78 12.06
CA SER A 211 -5.96 -2.51 13.20
C SER A 211 -7.31 -1.93 12.76
N ARG A 212 -7.29 -0.95 11.85
CA ARG A 212 -8.52 -0.35 11.30
C ARG A 212 -9.32 -1.33 10.45
N ARG A 213 -8.65 -2.16 9.64
CA ARG A 213 -9.27 -3.25 8.87
C ARG A 213 -9.99 -4.24 9.79
N ILE A 214 -9.31 -4.78 10.81
CA ILE A 214 -9.89 -5.73 11.78
C ILE A 214 -11.11 -5.11 12.47
N LYS A 215 -10.99 -3.85 12.92
CA LYS A 215 -12.10 -3.13 13.55
C LYS A 215 -13.28 -2.94 12.61
N ALA A 216 -13.04 -2.62 11.34
CA ALA A 216 -14.10 -2.42 10.37
C ALA A 216 -14.85 -3.72 10.04
N ILE A 217 -14.14 -4.83 9.83
CA ILE A 217 -14.73 -6.16 9.60
C ILE A 217 -15.54 -6.60 10.82
N ARG A 218 -14.96 -6.47 12.03
CA ARG A 218 -15.66 -6.77 13.29
C ARG A 218 -16.97 -6.00 13.39
N ASN A 219 -16.93 -4.67 13.23
CA ASN A 219 -18.13 -3.85 13.32
C ASN A 219 -19.21 -4.26 12.30
N CYS A 220 -18.82 -4.78 11.15
CA CYS A 220 -19.73 -5.27 10.11
C CYS A 220 -20.45 -6.55 10.58
N LEU A 221 -19.69 -7.51 11.13
CA LEU A 221 -20.22 -8.76 11.67
C LEU A 221 -21.07 -8.52 12.94
N ASP A 222 -20.65 -7.57 13.79
CA ASP A 222 -21.39 -7.16 15.00
C ASP A 222 -22.77 -6.55 14.67
N VAL A 223 -23.00 -6.04 13.45
CA VAL A 223 -24.35 -5.65 13.03
C VAL A 223 -25.26 -6.86 13.01
N ILE A 224 -24.82 -7.98 12.43
CA ILE A 224 -25.61 -9.22 12.37
C ILE A 224 -25.86 -9.75 13.78
N GLY A 225 -24.80 -9.85 14.61
CA GLY A 225 -24.90 -10.31 15.99
C GLY A 225 -25.92 -9.52 16.82
N ARG A 226 -25.88 -8.19 16.75
CA ARG A 226 -26.86 -7.33 17.45
C ARG A 226 -28.31 -7.59 17.05
N TYR A 227 -28.58 -7.90 15.77
CA TYR A 227 -29.94 -8.22 15.32
C TYR A 227 -30.37 -9.63 15.72
N ILE A 228 -29.43 -10.58 15.79
CA ILE A 228 -29.69 -11.92 16.33
C ILE A 228 -30.05 -11.81 17.82
N ASP A 229 -29.23 -11.10 18.61
CA ASP A 229 -29.47 -10.89 20.04
C ASP A 229 -30.79 -10.17 20.30
N MET A 230 -31.09 -9.12 19.52
CA MET A 230 -32.35 -8.40 19.58
C MET A 230 -33.54 -9.35 19.37
N LEU A 231 -33.49 -10.18 18.33
CA LEU A 231 -34.58 -11.11 18.00
C LEU A 231 -34.68 -12.28 18.99
N GLN A 232 -33.60 -12.67 19.67
CA GLN A 232 -33.60 -13.73 20.67
C GLN A 232 -34.08 -13.28 22.05
N LEU A 233 -33.67 -12.10 22.50
CA LEU A 233 -33.80 -11.67 23.90
C LEU A 233 -34.88 -10.60 24.13
N SER A 234 -35.34 -9.93 23.08
CA SER A 234 -36.26 -8.78 23.22
C SER A 234 -37.73 -9.16 23.03
N THR A 235 -38.63 -8.25 23.44
CA THR A 235 -40.05 -8.33 23.08
C THR A 235 -40.20 -8.46 21.55
N PRO A 236 -41.15 -9.28 21.05
CA PRO A 236 -41.33 -9.49 19.63
C PRO A 236 -41.40 -8.18 18.85
N ARG A 237 -40.53 -8.04 17.84
CA ARG A 237 -40.47 -6.83 17.00
C ARG A 237 -41.76 -6.58 16.21
N CYS A 238 -42.54 -7.64 15.99
CA CYS A 238 -43.83 -7.57 15.33
C CYS A 238 -44.85 -6.83 16.20
N THR A 239 -45.36 -5.70 15.71
CA THR A 239 -46.42 -4.89 16.36
C THR A 239 -47.83 -5.22 15.87
N SER A 240 -48.03 -6.37 15.21
CA SER A 240 -49.34 -6.81 14.71
C SER A 240 -50.38 -6.83 15.83
N SER A 241 -51.57 -6.26 15.56
CA SER A 241 -52.69 -6.15 16.50
C SER A 241 -53.45 -7.46 16.74
N ARG A 242 -53.01 -8.58 16.14
CA ARG A 242 -53.73 -9.86 16.15
C ARG A 242 -53.71 -10.54 17.52
N ASN A 243 -52.63 -11.25 17.83
CA ASN A 243 -52.43 -11.89 19.12
C ASN A 243 -50.93 -12.09 19.40
N GLU A 244 -50.60 -12.42 20.64
CA GLU A 244 -49.23 -12.65 21.08
C GLU A 244 -48.55 -13.80 20.36
N SER A 245 -49.27 -14.90 20.14
CA SER A 245 -48.78 -16.07 19.39
C SER A 245 -48.30 -15.68 17.98
N HIS A 246 -49.03 -14.84 17.25
CA HIS A 246 -48.64 -14.36 15.94
C HIS A 246 -47.36 -13.53 16.00
N ARG A 247 -47.24 -12.64 16.99
CA ARG A 247 -46.04 -11.80 17.17
C ARG A 247 -44.81 -12.66 17.48
N TYR A 248 -44.96 -13.65 18.35
CA TYR A 248 -43.93 -14.63 18.67
C TYR A 248 -43.49 -15.44 17.44
N THR A 249 -44.44 -16.02 16.70
CA THR A 249 -44.14 -16.77 15.45
C THR A 249 -43.45 -15.89 14.43
N CYS A 250 -43.90 -14.64 14.25
CA CYS A 250 -43.28 -13.72 13.32
C CYS A 250 -41.83 -13.41 13.69
N ASN A 251 -41.56 -13.20 14.99
CA ASN A 251 -40.22 -12.96 15.50
C ASN A 251 -39.28 -14.16 15.27
N ASN A 252 -39.77 -15.39 15.47
CA ASN A 252 -39.01 -16.61 15.17
C ASN A 252 -38.70 -16.77 13.68
N VAL A 253 -39.64 -16.40 12.79
CA VAL A 253 -39.38 -16.43 11.33
C VAL A 253 -38.34 -15.38 10.92
N LEU A 254 -38.35 -14.19 11.52
CA LEU A 254 -37.28 -13.20 11.32
C LEU A 254 -35.93 -13.74 11.76
N LEU A 255 -35.85 -14.31 12.97
CA LEU A 255 -34.63 -14.87 13.52
C LEU A 255 -34.10 -16.02 12.67
N GLY A 256 -34.96 -16.99 12.34
CA GLY A 256 -34.62 -18.15 11.54
C GLY A 256 -34.10 -17.75 10.15
N SER A 257 -34.79 -16.85 9.46
CA SER A 257 -34.35 -16.37 8.14
C SER A 257 -33.06 -15.56 8.18
N LEU A 258 -32.84 -14.76 9.23
CA LEU A 258 -31.58 -14.04 9.44
C LEU A 258 -30.42 -15.01 9.67
N LEU A 259 -30.59 -16.00 10.55
CA LEU A 259 -29.58 -17.01 10.86
C LEU A 259 -29.27 -17.87 9.63
N GLU A 260 -30.29 -18.40 8.97
CA GLU A 260 -30.16 -19.23 7.77
C GLU A 260 -29.43 -18.46 6.67
N SER A 261 -29.91 -17.24 6.35
CA SER A 261 -29.29 -16.43 5.29
C SER A 261 -27.87 -16.01 5.64
N SER A 262 -27.57 -15.68 6.89
CA SER A 262 -26.20 -15.27 7.29
C SER A 262 -25.24 -16.46 7.30
N THR A 263 -25.72 -17.66 7.67
CA THR A 263 -24.94 -18.90 7.64
C THR A 263 -24.63 -19.30 6.20
N ASN A 264 -25.62 -19.25 5.30
CA ASN A 264 -25.43 -19.57 3.89
C ASN A 264 -24.44 -18.63 3.17
N LEU A 265 -24.29 -17.40 3.66
CA LEU A 265 -23.31 -16.42 3.15
C LEU A 265 -21.95 -16.52 3.86
N GLY A 266 -21.77 -17.45 4.80
CA GLY A 266 -20.53 -17.62 5.56
C GLY A 266 -20.23 -16.48 6.55
N LEU A 267 -21.26 -15.72 6.96
CA LEU A 267 -21.13 -14.60 7.90
C LEU A 267 -21.46 -14.97 9.34
N TRP A 268 -22.13 -16.10 9.56
CA TRP A 268 -22.52 -16.60 10.87
C TRP A 268 -22.19 -18.09 11.04
N PRO A 269 -21.61 -18.52 12.19
CA PRO A 269 -21.03 -17.66 13.24
C PRO A 269 -19.88 -16.79 12.68
N PRO A 270 -19.61 -15.63 13.28
CA PRO A 270 -18.56 -14.75 12.79
C PRO A 270 -17.19 -15.44 12.90
N ALA A 271 -16.37 -15.33 11.85
CA ALA A 271 -14.98 -15.80 11.90
C ALA A 271 -14.18 -15.04 12.97
N ASP A 272 -13.12 -15.64 13.50
CA ASP A 272 -12.24 -14.98 14.45
C ASP A 272 -11.25 -14.01 13.78
N ALA A 273 -10.86 -12.97 14.51
CA ALA A 273 -9.74 -12.13 14.11
C ALA A 273 -8.46 -12.99 13.95
N PRO A 274 -7.60 -12.74 12.95
CA PRO A 274 -7.50 -11.50 12.16
C PRO A 274 -8.33 -11.47 10.86
N TYR A 275 -9.33 -12.36 10.72
CA TYR A 275 -10.19 -12.46 9.54
C TYR A 275 -9.38 -12.70 8.26
N ARG A 276 -8.55 -13.76 8.28
CA ARG A 276 -7.77 -14.14 7.09
C ARG A 276 -8.73 -14.35 5.92
N ASP A 277 -8.35 -13.87 4.75
CA ASP A 277 -9.11 -14.01 3.49
C ASP A 277 -10.44 -13.24 3.41
N LEU A 278 -10.75 -12.40 4.40
CA LEU A 278 -11.87 -11.47 4.34
C LEU A 278 -11.39 -10.04 4.12
N ASN A 279 -12.18 -9.22 3.44
CA ASN A 279 -12.00 -7.78 3.46
C ASN A 279 -13.34 -7.10 3.71
N PHE A 280 -13.31 -5.85 4.16
CA PHE A 280 -14.54 -5.13 4.51
C PHE A 280 -15.47 -4.99 3.31
N LYS A 281 -14.94 -4.72 2.11
CA LYS A 281 -15.74 -4.58 0.89
C LYS A 281 -16.58 -5.83 0.60
N PHE A 282 -15.99 -7.01 0.72
CA PHE A 282 -16.67 -8.30 0.58
C PHE A 282 -17.69 -8.51 1.68
N VAL A 283 -17.30 -8.42 2.95
CA VAL A 283 -18.22 -8.66 4.09
C VAL A 283 -19.41 -7.70 4.04
N ALA A 284 -19.17 -6.41 3.78
CA ALA A 284 -20.23 -5.42 3.64
C ALA A 284 -21.12 -5.64 2.42
N HIS A 285 -20.62 -6.28 1.35
CA HIS A 285 -21.45 -6.71 0.22
C HIS A 285 -22.35 -7.88 0.62
N GLU A 286 -21.78 -8.93 1.22
CA GLU A 286 -22.52 -10.12 1.63
C GLU A 286 -23.61 -9.79 2.67
N VAL A 287 -23.33 -8.92 3.63
CA VAL A 287 -24.34 -8.48 4.62
C VAL A 287 -25.56 -7.84 3.92
N MET A 288 -25.37 -7.13 2.80
CA MET A 288 -26.48 -6.54 2.05
C MET A 288 -27.31 -7.58 1.29
N GLN A 289 -26.73 -8.75 1.01
CA GLN A 289 -27.41 -9.88 0.36
C GLN A 289 -28.29 -10.68 1.31
N ILE A 290 -28.18 -10.46 2.64
CA ILE A 290 -28.99 -11.14 3.64
C ILE A 290 -30.49 -10.99 3.31
N LYS A 291 -31.18 -12.12 3.28
CA LYS A 291 -32.63 -12.21 3.08
C LYS A 291 -33.30 -12.43 4.42
N VAL A 292 -33.98 -11.40 4.89
CA VAL A 292 -34.83 -11.49 6.08
C VAL A 292 -36.27 -11.50 5.64
N VAL A 293 -37.04 -12.49 6.10
CA VAL A 293 -38.48 -12.60 5.85
C VAL A 293 -39.24 -12.56 7.15
N SER A 294 -40.45 -11.98 7.13
CA SER A 294 -41.36 -12.03 8.27
C SER A 294 -42.57 -12.91 7.98
N PHE A 295 -43.12 -13.53 9.01
CA PHE A 295 -44.38 -14.26 8.89
C PHE A 295 -45.51 -13.35 8.39
N CYS A 296 -45.53 -12.08 8.82
CA CYS A 296 -46.51 -11.10 8.34
C CYS A 296 -46.46 -10.92 6.82
N SER A 297 -45.25 -10.79 6.25
CA SER A 297 -45.07 -10.60 4.81
C SER A 297 -45.51 -11.82 4.00
N LYS A 298 -45.23 -13.04 4.49
CA LYS A 298 -45.61 -14.29 3.83
C LYS A 298 -47.11 -14.52 3.79
N MET A 299 -47.83 -14.06 4.82
CA MET A 299 -49.27 -14.21 4.93
C MET A 299 -50.06 -13.06 4.28
N GLY A 300 -49.37 -12.15 3.57
CA GLY A 300 -50.01 -11.00 2.91
C GLY A 300 -50.48 -9.89 3.86
N PHE A 301 -49.97 -9.85 5.10
CA PHE A 301 -50.31 -8.79 6.05
C PHE A 301 -49.44 -7.56 5.77
N THR A 302 -50.00 -6.59 5.05
CA THR A 302 -49.33 -5.38 4.54
C THR A 302 -49.45 -4.15 5.43
N ASN A 303 -49.97 -4.27 6.65
CA ASN A 303 -50.18 -3.14 7.56
C ASN A 303 -48.87 -2.51 8.10
N GLN A 304 -47.71 -2.85 7.53
CA GLN A 304 -46.43 -2.28 7.94
C GLN A 304 -45.69 -1.62 6.77
N PRO A 305 -45.17 -0.40 6.97
CA PRO A 305 -44.57 0.40 5.91
C PRO A 305 -43.22 -0.13 5.39
N THR A 306 -42.59 -1.08 6.09
CA THR A 306 -41.29 -1.64 5.70
C THR A 306 -41.31 -3.16 5.71
N GLY A 307 -40.76 -3.78 4.66
CA GLY A 307 -40.61 -5.24 4.58
C GLY A 307 -39.82 -5.79 5.76
N SER A 308 -40.25 -6.94 6.28
CA SER A 308 -39.60 -7.68 7.38
C SER A 308 -39.34 -6.84 8.63
N HIS A 309 -40.32 -6.00 9.01
CA HIS A 309 -40.29 -5.16 10.21
C HIS A 309 -39.13 -4.16 10.26
N GLY A 310 -38.52 -3.83 9.12
CA GLY A 310 -37.41 -2.88 9.03
C GLY A 310 -36.03 -3.46 9.34
N VAL A 311 -35.92 -4.74 9.74
CA VAL A 311 -34.64 -5.39 10.09
C VAL A 311 -33.62 -5.22 8.96
N LYS A 312 -33.99 -5.57 7.72
CA LYS A 312 -33.10 -5.46 6.56
C LYS A 312 -32.72 -4.00 6.26
N ALA A 313 -33.67 -3.08 6.35
CA ALA A 313 -33.43 -1.66 6.08
C ALA A 313 -32.44 -1.05 7.08
N GLU A 314 -32.59 -1.39 8.37
CA GLU A 314 -31.70 -0.89 9.39
C GLU A 314 -30.31 -1.52 9.34
N ILE A 315 -30.20 -2.83 9.07
CA ILE A 315 -28.91 -3.47 8.78
C ILE A 315 -28.21 -2.70 7.65
N GLY A 316 -28.92 -2.45 6.54
CA GLY A 316 -28.39 -1.70 5.42
C GLY A 316 -27.96 -0.28 5.79
N ALA A 317 -28.74 0.42 6.62
CA ALA A 317 -28.38 1.75 7.12
C ALA A 317 -27.13 1.73 8.01
N GLN A 318 -26.96 0.72 8.87
CA GLN A 318 -25.76 0.56 9.69
C GLN A 318 -24.52 0.26 8.85
N ILE A 319 -24.64 -0.62 7.84
CA ILE A 319 -23.54 -0.88 6.90
C ILE A 319 -23.19 0.36 6.09
N GLY A 320 -24.19 1.15 5.68
CA GLY A 320 -23.98 2.46 5.04
C GLY A 320 -23.15 3.40 5.90
N LYS A 321 -23.47 3.50 7.21
CA LYS A 321 -22.68 4.28 8.18
C LYS A 321 -21.26 3.75 8.35
N LEU A 322 -21.05 2.43 8.33
CA LEU A 322 -19.70 1.86 8.43
C LEU A 322 -18.84 2.20 7.20
N LYS A 323 -19.44 2.20 6.00
CA LYS A 323 -18.75 2.57 4.75
C LYS A 323 -18.19 4.00 4.77
N THR A 324 -18.84 4.94 5.47
CA THR A 324 -18.37 6.33 5.55
C THR A 324 -17.27 6.57 6.59
N ARG A 325 -16.97 5.59 7.46
CA ARG A 325 -15.94 5.71 8.50
C ARG A 325 -14.50 5.53 8.00
N PHE A 326 -14.33 5.06 6.77
CA PHE A 326 -13.00 4.93 6.15
C PHE A 326 -12.48 6.31 5.77
N SER A 327 -11.71 6.91 6.67
CA SER A 327 -11.08 8.21 6.45
C SER A 327 -9.68 8.10 5.86
N GLY A 328 -9.08 6.90 5.79
CA GLY A 328 -7.65 6.75 5.55
C GLY A 328 -6.80 7.29 6.71
N LEU A 329 -5.51 7.01 6.68
CA LEU A 329 -4.54 7.54 7.64
C LEU A 329 -4.08 8.95 7.24
N HIS A 330 -3.60 9.73 8.19
CA HIS A 330 -2.97 11.02 7.92
C HIS A 330 -1.48 10.96 8.25
N LEU A 331 -0.63 11.52 7.38
CA LEU A 331 0.83 11.52 7.59
C LEU A 331 1.24 12.13 8.93
N LYS A 332 0.57 13.21 9.34
CA LYS A 332 0.80 13.90 10.62
C LYS A 332 0.62 13.03 11.86
N ASP A 333 -0.10 11.92 11.75
CA ASP A 333 -0.30 10.98 12.85
C ASP A 333 0.99 10.18 13.15
N PHE A 334 2.01 10.31 12.29
CA PHE A 334 3.28 9.58 12.34
C PHE A 334 4.51 10.48 12.43
N ASP A 335 4.36 11.79 12.55
CA ASP A 335 5.52 12.71 12.61
C ASP A 335 6.21 12.74 13.97
#